data_AF-A0A6C0R6G0-F1
#
_entry.id   AF-A0A6C0R6G0-F1
#
_cell.length_a   1.000
_cell.length_b   1.000
_cell.length_c   1.000
_cell.angle_alpha   90.00
_cell.angle_beta   90.00
_cell.angle_gamma   90.00
#
_symmetry.space_group_name_H-M   'P 1'
#
loop_
_entity.id
_entity.type
_entity.pdbx_description
1 polymer ?
#
loop_
_entity_poly.entity_id
_entity_poly.type
_entity_poly.pdbx_seq_one_letter_code
_entity_poly.pdbx_strand_id
1 'polypeptide(L)'
;AANNIAKGILKYAHSGGVRLGGLICNERQTDRELDLSEALAARLNSKLIHFVPRDNIVQHAELRKMTVIQYAPDSKQAGEYRALAEKIHANSGQGTIP
;
A
#
# COMPACT_ATOMS: atom_id res chain seq x y z
N ALA A 1 -12.25 3.50 2.87
CA ALA A 1 -12.28 2.78 1.57
C ALA A 1 -11.94 1.29 1.73
N ALA A 2 -10.82 0.94 2.37
CA ALA A 2 -10.32 -0.44 2.48
C ALA A 2 -11.36 -1.49 2.91
N ASN A 3 -12.18 -1.23 3.94
CA ASN A 3 -13.22 -2.16 4.40
C ASN A 3 -14.24 -2.55 3.31
N ASN A 4 -14.67 -1.59 2.48
CA ASN A 4 -15.66 -1.87 1.43
C ASN A 4 -15.06 -2.73 0.32
N ILE A 5 -13.79 -2.50 -0.02
CA ILE A 5 -13.07 -3.31 -1.02
C ILE A 5 -12.82 -4.72 -0.48
N ALA A 6 -12.45 -4.86 0.79
CA ALA A 6 -12.25 -6.18 1.43
C ALA A 6 -13.52 -7.04 1.37
N LYS A 7 -14.69 -6.46 1.68
CA LYS A 7 -15.98 -7.14 1.51
C LYS A 7 -16.25 -7.55 0.07
N GLY A 8 -15.85 -6.72 -0.89
CA GLY A 8 -15.89 -7.06 -2.32
C GLY A 8 -15.02 -8.27 -2.64
N ILE A 9 -13.79 -8.31 -2.15
CA ILE A 9 -12.87 -9.46 -2.34
C ILE A 9 -13.47 -10.72 -1.73
N LEU A 10 -14.01 -10.67 -0.51
CA LEU A 10 -14.65 -11.81 0.15
C LEU A 10 -15.77 -12.42 -0.72
N LYS A 11 -16.59 -11.58 -1.37
CA LYS A 11 -17.66 -12.03 -2.26
C LYS A 11 -17.15 -12.87 -3.44
N TYR A 12 -15.95 -12.58 -3.97
CA TYR A 12 -15.37 -13.26 -5.12
C TYR A 12 -14.26 -14.27 -4.76
N ALA A 13 -13.88 -14.36 -3.49
CA ALA A 13 -12.77 -15.20 -3.04
C ALA A 13 -12.99 -16.70 -3.31
N HIS A 14 -14.25 -17.15 -3.24
CA HIS A 14 -14.64 -18.55 -3.42
C HIS A 14 -14.82 -18.96 -4.89
N SER A 15 -15.17 -18.02 -5.78
CA SER A 15 -15.48 -18.32 -7.19
C SER A 15 -14.38 -17.89 -8.17
N GLY A 16 -13.62 -16.84 -7.83
CA GLY A 16 -12.67 -16.20 -8.75
C GLY A 16 -11.19 -16.30 -8.33
N GLY A 17 -10.86 -16.98 -7.23
CA GLY A 17 -9.47 -17.13 -6.77
C GLY A 17 -8.80 -15.83 -6.29
N VAL A 18 -9.55 -14.72 -6.20
CA VAL A 18 -9.03 -13.42 -5.78
C VAL A 18 -8.64 -13.45 -4.30
N ARG A 19 -7.54 -12.79 -3.94
CA ARG A 19 -7.01 -12.69 -2.58
C ARG A 19 -6.58 -11.26 -2.26
N LEU A 20 -6.63 -10.90 -0.98
CA LEU A 20 -6.09 -9.64 -0.47
C LEU A 20 -4.59 -9.83 -0.16
N GLY A 21 -3.71 -9.18 -0.92
CA GLY A 21 -2.26 -9.27 -0.71
C GLY A 21 -1.76 -8.52 0.53
N GLY A 22 -2.46 -7.48 0.95
CA GLY A 22 -2.09 -6.62 2.07
C GLY A 22 -2.60 -5.19 1.91
N LEU A 23 -2.35 -4.36 2.92
CA LEU A 23 -2.64 -2.94 2.91
C LEU A 23 -1.38 -2.14 2.63
N ILE A 24 -1.52 -1.05 1.89
CA ILE A 24 -0.52 0.01 1.75
C ILE A 24 -1.18 1.28 2.27
N CYS A 25 -0.58 1.91 3.26
CA CYS A 25 -1.07 3.18 3.77
C CYS A 25 -0.29 4.32 3.13
N ASN A 26 -0.99 5.28 2.54
CA ASN A 26 -0.41 6.52 2.07
C ASN A 26 -0.70 7.60 3.10
N GLU A 27 0.34 8.07 3.77
CA GLU A 27 0.24 9.00 4.89
C GLU A 27 -0.48 10.30 4.51
N ARG A 28 -1.35 10.74 5.41
CA ARG A 28 -2.06 12.03 5.35
C ARG A 28 -1.66 12.97 6.48
N GLN A 29 -0.65 12.59 7.27
CA GLN A 29 -0.16 13.30 8.43
C GLN A 29 -1.25 13.46 9.49
N THR A 30 -1.94 12.35 9.76
CA THR A 30 -2.97 12.26 10.80
C THR A 30 -2.46 11.48 12.00
N ASP A 31 -2.94 11.82 13.19
CA ASP A 31 -2.47 11.18 14.42
C ASP A 31 -2.76 9.67 14.41
N ARG A 32 -1.76 8.88 14.80
CA ARG A 32 -1.83 7.40 14.92
C ARG A 32 -2.21 6.68 13.62
N GLU A 33 -1.93 7.26 12.46
CA GLU A 33 -2.29 6.66 11.17
C GLU A 33 -1.64 5.28 10.96
N LEU A 34 -0.40 5.09 11.46
CA LEU A 34 0.28 3.80 11.43
C LEU A 34 -0.47 2.76 12.27
N ASP A 35 -0.72 3.05 13.55
CA ASP A 35 -1.42 2.14 14.47
C ASP A 35 -2.80 1.73 13.93
N LEU A 36 -3.55 2.71 13.38
CA LEU A 36 -4.86 2.47 12.80
C LEU A 36 -4.78 1.58 11.56
N SER A 37 -3.75 1.78 10.72
CA SER A 37 -3.54 0.98 9.51
C SER A 37 -3.14 -0.45 9.82
N GLU A 38 -2.29 -0.66 10.82
CA GLU A 38 -1.90 -1.98 11.30
C GLU A 38 -3.08 -2.72 11.94
N ALA A 39 -3.84 -2.05 12.81
CA ALA A 39 -5.03 -2.62 13.42
C ALA A 39 -6.09 -3.03 12.39
N LEU A 40 -6.26 -2.22 11.33
CA LEU A 40 -7.17 -2.57 10.23
C LEU A 40 -6.65 -3.78 9.43
N ALA A 41 -5.35 -3.83 9.12
CA ALA A 41 -4.76 -4.96 8.42
C ALA A 41 -4.99 -6.27 9.20
N ALA A 42 -4.74 -6.25 10.51
CA ALA A 42 -4.97 -7.39 11.39
C ALA A 42 -6.44 -7.83 11.41
N ARG A 43 -7.38 -6.87 11.48
CA ARG A 43 -8.83 -7.16 11.43
C ARG A 43 -9.29 -7.79 10.12
N LEU A 44 -8.60 -7.51 9.02
CA LEU A 44 -8.86 -8.12 7.70
C LEU A 44 -8.07 -9.40 7.47
N ASN A 45 -7.50 -9.99 8.54
CA ASN A 45 -6.62 -11.15 8.46
C ASN A 45 -5.51 -10.97 7.40
N SER A 46 -4.89 -9.80 7.40
CA SER A 46 -3.89 -9.38 6.42
C SER A 46 -2.77 -8.61 7.11
N LYS A 47 -1.89 -7.98 6.33
CA LYS A 47 -0.74 -7.23 6.83
C LYS A 47 -0.62 -5.86 6.19
N LEU A 48 -0.10 -4.89 6.94
CA LEU A 48 0.36 -3.63 6.37
C LEU A 48 1.70 -3.91 5.67
N ILE A 49 1.70 -3.93 4.33
CA ILE A 49 2.91 -4.19 3.53
C ILE A 49 3.87 -3.01 3.69
N HIS A 50 3.34 -1.79 3.63
CA HIS A 50 4.15 -0.60 3.74
C HIS A 50 3.33 0.62 4.14
N PHE A 51 4.01 1.57 4.78
CA PHE A 51 3.51 2.88 5.11
C PHE A 51 4.33 3.89 4.31
N VAL A 52 3.71 4.51 3.32
CA VAL A 52 4.35 5.46 2.41
C VAL A 52 4.22 6.86 3.02
N PRO A 53 5.34 7.51 3.40
CA PRO A 53 5.29 8.83 4.01
C PRO A 53 4.86 9.90 3.00
N ARG A 54 4.36 11.02 3.53
CA ARG A 54 3.98 12.18 2.72
C ARG A 54 5.20 13.03 2.42
N ASP A 55 5.50 13.21 1.13
CA ASP A 55 6.63 14.03 0.66
C ASP A 55 6.19 14.93 -0.51
N ASN A 56 6.56 16.21 -0.45
CA ASN A 56 6.25 17.21 -1.48
C ASN A 56 6.87 16.90 -2.86
N ILE A 57 7.90 16.05 -2.88
CA ILE A 57 8.54 15.61 -4.12
C ILE A 57 7.59 14.84 -5.03
N VAL A 58 6.56 14.20 -4.46
CA VAL A 58 5.51 13.50 -5.21
C VAL A 58 4.76 14.49 -6.09
N GLN A 59 4.30 15.62 -5.52
CA GLN A 59 3.60 16.66 -6.29
C GLN A 59 4.52 17.30 -7.35
N HIS A 60 5.80 17.50 -7.04
CA HIS A 60 6.76 18.03 -8.01
C HIS A 60 7.01 17.09 -9.20
N ALA A 61 7.02 15.78 -8.96
CA ALA A 61 7.11 14.76 -10.01
C ALA A 61 5.81 14.69 -10.83
N GLU A 62 4.65 14.69 -10.16
CA GLU A 62 3.33 14.68 -10.80
C GLU A 62 3.11 15.88 -11.74
N LEU A 63 3.50 17.10 -11.32
CA LEU A 63 3.42 18.30 -12.16
C LEU A 63 4.24 18.18 -13.46
N ARG A 64 5.28 17.35 -13.45
CA ARG A 64 6.12 17.06 -14.62
C ARG A 64 5.69 15.80 -15.37
N LYS A 65 4.56 15.18 -14.99
CA LYS A 65 4.04 13.93 -15.55
C LYS A 65 5.06 12.78 -15.44
N MET A 66 5.87 12.79 -14.38
CA MET A 66 6.88 11.77 -14.09
C MET A 66 6.56 11.05 -12.78
N THR A 67 7.00 9.81 -12.66
CA THR A 67 7.06 9.14 -11.35
C THR A 67 8.20 9.71 -10.51
N VAL A 68 8.14 9.58 -9.19
CA VAL A 68 9.25 9.99 -8.31
C VAL A 68 10.54 9.22 -8.65
N ILE A 69 10.45 7.94 -9.02
CA ILE A 69 11.58 7.13 -9.47
C ILE A 69 12.30 7.75 -10.67
N GLN A 70 11.55 8.33 -11.62
CA GLN A 70 12.11 8.99 -12.80
C GLN A 70 12.61 10.41 -12.51
N TYR A 71 11.83 11.18 -11.76
CA TYR A 71 12.10 12.60 -11.51
C TYR A 71 13.27 12.81 -10.54
N ALA A 72 13.33 12.01 -9.47
CA ALA A 72 14.30 12.14 -8.40
C ALA A 72 14.69 10.75 -7.86
N PRO A 73 15.47 9.97 -8.64
CA PRO A 73 15.78 8.58 -8.32
C PRO A 73 16.49 8.39 -6.97
N ASP A 74 17.26 9.36 -6.52
CA ASP A 74 18.04 9.29 -5.28
C ASP A 74 17.31 9.91 -4.07
N SER A 75 16.05 10.32 -4.24
CA SER A 75 15.24 10.85 -3.15
C SER A 75 14.85 9.78 -2.12
N LYS A 76 14.59 10.21 -0.89
CA LYS A 76 14.06 9.33 0.17
C LYS A 76 12.77 8.64 -0.27
N GLN A 77 11.86 9.41 -0.87
CA GLN A 77 10.59 8.90 -1.38
C GLN A 77 10.76 7.86 -2.50
N ALA A 78 11.77 8.02 -3.38
CA ALA A 78 12.11 6.97 -4.34
C ALA A 78 12.58 5.69 -3.65
N GLY A 79 13.33 5.81 -2.56
CA GLY A 79 13.70 4.69 -1.68
C GLY A 79 12.49 3.96 -1.11
N GLU A 80 11.50 4.69 -0.58
CA GLU A 80 10.25 4.10 -0.05
C GLU A 80 9.50 3.30 -1.13
N TYR A 81 9.38 3.84 -2.35
CA TYR A 81 8.73 3.10 -3.44
C TYR A 81 9.51 1.85 -3.87
N ARG A 82 10.85 1.85 -3.81
CA ARG A 82 11.65 0.63 -4.07
C ARG A 82 11.44 -0.41 -2.97
N ALA A 83 11.47 0.01 -1.70
CA ALA A 83 11.20 -0.88 -0.58
C ALA A 83 9.79 -1.47 -0.64
N LEU A 84 8.79 -0.68 -1.03
CA LEU A 84 7.44 -1.16 -1.30
C LEU A 84 7.44 -2.24 -2.40
N ALA A 85 8.10 -1.96 -3.52
CA ALA A 85 8.15 -2.89 -4.66
C ALA A 85 8.80 -4.23 -4.26
N GLU A 86 9.90 -4.19 -3.52
CA GLU A 86 10.58 -5.38 -2.98
C GLU A 86 9.65 -6.18 -2.06
N LYS A 87 8.93 -5.52 -1.14
CA LYS A 87 7.98 -6.17 -0.23
C LYS A 87 6.79 -6.78 -0.96
N ILE A 88 6.27 -6.12 -1.99
CA ILE A 88 5.20 -6.68 -2.84
C ILE A 88 5.72 -7.90 -3.60
N HIS A 89 6.91 -7.81 -4.19
CA HIS A 89 7.52 -8.91 -4.93
C HIS A 89 7.75 -10.13 -4.02
N ALA A 90 8.35 -9.91 -2.84
CA ALA A 90 8.57 -10.93 -1.82
C ALA A 90 7.26 -11.51 -1.27
N ASN A 91 6.13 -10.79 -1.35
CA ASN A 91 4.83 -11.33 -0.96
C ASN A 91 4.40 -12.50 -1.86
N SER A 92 4.91 -12.61 -3.09
CA SER A 92 4.83 -13.82 -3.94
C SER A 92 3.44 -14.46 -4.04
N GLY A 93 2.38 -13.64 -4.14
CA GLY A 93 1.01 -14.12 -4.26
C GLY A 93 0.39 -14.70 -2.98
N GLN A 94 1.05 -14.58 -1.83
CA GLN A 94 0.57 -15.00 -0.51
C GLN A 94 -0.51 -14.06 0.03
N GLY A 95 -1.64 -13.97 -0.68
CA GLY A 95 -2.80 -13.20 -0.27
C GLY A 95 -3.77 -14.00 0.60
N THR A 96 -4.56 -13.30 1.41
CA THR A 96 -5.54 -13.88 2.31
C THR A 96 -6.97 -13.67 1.81
N ILE A 97 -7.92 -14.40 2.39
CA ILE A 97 -9.34 -14.07 2.26
C ILE A 97 -9.67 -13.17 3.46
N PRO A 98 -10.04 -11.90 3.23
CA PRO A 98 -10.30 -10.95 4.30
C PRO A 98 -11.68 -11.11 4.95
#